data_AF-A0A1V1PLN5-F1
#
_entry.id   AF-A0A1V1PLN5-F1
#
_cell.length_a   1.000
_cell.length_b   1.000
_cell.length_c   1.000
_cell.angle_alpha   90.00
_cell.angle_beta   90.00
_cell.angle_gamma   90.00
#
_symmetry.space_group_name_H-M   'P 1'
#
loop_
_entity.id
_entity.type
_entity.pdbx_description
1 polymer ?
#
loop_
_entity_poly.entity_id
_entity_poly.type
_entity_poly.pdbx_seq_one_letter_code
_entity_poly.pdbx_strand_id
1 'polypeptide(L)'
;MDELEHPALGLLKLHYEMGWIGRSDPGPDFFDLVIMFPSSVDAFDDPPLPTAEAFAALEHLMRDIDAIKATAVNAVCAAREARLNWRAGPVVEAWSIVEARIDREGALWLGLHEYETDEYSRWLVRLSGRQPIQVRRTAALEMRGDPSEEGLLV
;
A
#
# COMPACT_ATOMS: atom_id res chain seq x y z
N MET A 1 20.29 -10.10 -9.35
CA MET A 1 19.09 -9.51 -8.73
C MET A 1 18.20 -10.69 -8.46
N ASP A 2 17.91 -10.95 -7.20
CA ASP A 2 17.19 -12.16 -6.82
C ASP A 2 15.71 -12.02 -7.16
N GLU A 3 15.14 -13.12 -7.61
CA GLU A 3 13.75 -13.21 -8.07
C GLU A 3 13.05 -14.32 -7.31
N LEU A 4 11.79 -14.07 -6.95
CA LEU A 4 10.96 -14.99 -6.19
C LEU A 4 9.60 -15.11 -6.87
N GLU A 5 9.29 -16.30 -7.37
CA GLU A 5 7.99 -16.58 -7.99
C GLU A 5 7.00 -17.06 -6.94
N HIS A 6 5.83 -16.41 -6.90
CA HIS A 6 4.75 -16.74 -5.98
C HIS A 6 3.45 -17.03 -6.75
N PRO A 7 2.77 -18.17 -6.53
CA PRO A 7 1.61 -18.58 -7.33
C PRO A 7 0.48 -17.56 -7.42
N ALA A 8 0.25 -16.80 -6.34
CA ALA A 8 -0.84 -15.84 -6.25
C ALA A 8 -0.41 -14.37 -6.44
N LEU A 9 0.88 -14.06 -6.32
CA LEU A 9 1.40 -12.68 -6.39
C LEU A 9 2.29 -12.45 -7.61
N GLY A 10 2.58 -13.50 -8.38
CA GLY A 10 3.48 -13.44 -9.52
C GLY A 10 4.93 -13.31 -9.11
N LEU A 11 5.71 -12.62 -9.95
CA LEU A 11 7.14 -12.42 -9.76
C LEU A 11 7.42 -11.25 -8.82
N LEU A 12 8.13 -11.53 -7.73
CA LEU A 12 8.73 -10.52 -6.86
C LEU A 12 10.23 -10.41 -7.14
N LYS A 13 10.73 -9.18 -7.18
CA LYS A 13 12.14 -8.85 -7.39
C LYS A 13 12.73 -8.16 -6.19
N LEU A 14 13.94 -8.53 -5.83
CA LEU A 14 14.68 -7.91 -4.75
C LEU A 14 15.06 -6.46 -5.11
N HIS A 15 14.73 -5.54 -4.21
CA HIS A 15 15.17 -4.15 -4.20
C HIS A 15 15.82 -3.83 -2.84
N TYR A 16 17.14 -3.69 -2.82
CA TYR A 16 17.95 -3.61 -1.57
C TYR A 16 17.53 -2.51 -0.59
N GLU A 17 16.92 -1.42 -1.05
CA GLU A 17 16.44 -0.35 -0.16
C GLU A 17 15.00 -0.54 0.32
N MET A 18 14.20 -1.32 -0.43
CA MET A 18 12.73 -1.29 -0.33
C MET A 18 12.14 -2.66 0.02
N GLY A 19 12.89 -3.75 -0.09
CA GLY A 19 12.42 -5.11 0.10
C GLY A 19 12.12 -5.82 -1.22
N TRP A 20 11.06 -6.62 -1.23
CA TRP A 20 10.62 -7.38 -2.40
C TRP A 20 9.50 -6.64 -3.12
N ILE A 21 9.71 -6.36 -4.41
CA ILE A 21 8.76 -5.58 -5.23
C ILE A 21 8.21 -6.47 -6.34
N GLY A 22 6.89 -6.50 -6.46
CA GLY A 22 6.19 -7.13 -7.56
C GLY A 22 5.18 -6.19 -8.19
N ARG A 23 4.38 -6.77 -9.08
CA ARG A 23 3.25 -6.09 -9.71
C ARG A 23 2.08 -7.07 -9.74
N SER A 24 0.89 -6.59 -9.41
CA SER A 24 -0.32 -7.37 -9.59
C SER A 24 -0.47 -7.75 -11.07
N ASP A 25 -1.21 -8.83 -11.35
CA ASP A 25 -1.42 -9.41 -12.69
C ASP A 25 -1.53 -8.34 -13.80
N PRO A 26 -0.97 -8.53 -15.02
CA PRO A 26 -0.88 -7.49 -16.04
C PRO A 26 -2.25 -7.26 -16.70
N GLY A 27 -3.14 -6.59 -15.97
CA GLY A 27 -4.37 -5.98 -16.45
C GLY A 27 -4.23 -4.45 -16.55
N PRO A 28 -5.27 -3.75 -17.03
CA PRO A 28 -5.28 -2.29 -17.13
C PRO A 28 -5.15 -1.58 -15.76
N ASP A 29 -5.52 -2.26 -14.68
CA ASP A 29 -5.53 -1.74 -13.30
C ASP A 29 -4.43 -2.37 -12.43
N PHE A 30 -3.25 -2.62 -13.01
CA PHE A 30 -2.14 -3.14 -12.22
C PHE A 30 -1.67 -2.13 -11.17
N PHE A 31 -1.19 -2.65 -10.04
CA PHE A 31 -0.56 -1.86 -8.97
C PHE A 31 0.69 -2.55 -8.45
N ASP A 32 1.55 -1.79 -7.78
CA ASP A 32 2.80 -2.30 -7.24
C ASP A 32 2.53 -3.11 -5.95
N LEU A 33 3.21 -4.24 -5.81
CA LEU A 33 3.25 -5.03 -4.58
C LEU A 33 4.58 -4.78 -3.89
N VAL A 34 4.58 -4.48 -2.59
CA VAL A 34 5.81 -4.20 -1.84
C VAL A 34 5.82 -4.97 -0.53
N ILE A 35 6.88 -5.73 -0.27
CA ILE A 35 7.12 -6.34 1.05
C ILE A 35 8.44 -5.78 1.56
N MET A 36 8.36 -4.83 2.49
CA MET A 36 9.56 -4.21 3.05
C MET A 36 10.33 -5.18 3.94
N PHE A 37 11.65 -4.99 4.02
CA PHE A 37 12.43 -5.68 5.02
C PHE A 37 12.00 -5.26 6.43
N PRO A 38 11.94 -6.20 7.39
CA PRO A 38 11.69 -5.86 8.78
C PRO A 38 12.74 -4.88 9.32
N SER A 39 12.32 -3.96 10.19
CA SER A 39 13.21 -2.99 10.84
C SER A 39 14.34 -3.66 11.66
N SER A 40 14.16 -4.92 12.05
CA SER A 40 15.11 -5.71 12.84
C SER A 40 16.22 -6.39 12.04
N VAL A 41 16.27 -6.24 10.70
CA VAL A 41 17.21 -6.98 9.83
C VAL A 41 18.10 -6.01 9.05
N ASP A 42 19.41 -6.27 9.04
CA ASP A 42 20.34 -5.60 8.12
C ASP A 42 20.31 -6.30 6.76
N ALA A 43 19.55 -5.74 5.83
CA ALA A 43 19.28 -6.34 4.53
C ALA A 43 20.37 -6.11 3.48
N PHE A 44 21.44 -5.37 3.81
CA PHE A 44 22.53 -5.10 2.86
C PHE A 44 23.43 -6.31 2.65
N ASP A 45 23.61 -7.15 3.67
CA ASP A 45 24.49 -8.32 3.63
C ASP A 45 23.73 -9.63 3.30
N ASP A 46 22.54 -9.82 3.89
CA ASP A 46 21.69 -11.00 3.65
C ASP A 46 20.21 -10.59 3.64
N PRO A 47 19.62 -10.26 2.47
CA PRO A 47 18.26 -9.78 2.40
C PRO A 47 17.28 -10.89 2.78
N PRO A 48 16.41 -10.67 3.79
CA PRO A 48 15.49 -11.70 4.24
C PRO A 48 14.44 -11.97 3.16
N LEU A 49 14.06 -13.24 3.02
CA LEU A 49 12.89 -13.61 2.23
C LEU A 49 11.60 -13.07 2.88
N PRO A 50 10.54 -12.79 2.10
CA PRO A 50 9.24 -12.45 2.66
C PRO A 50 8.70 -13.55 3.58
N THR A 51 8.05 -13.16 4.67
CA THR A 51 7.46 -14.13 5.61
C THR A 51 6.18 -14.74 5.03
N ALA A 52 5.81 -15.93 5.52
CA ALA A 52 4.54 -16.57 5.16
C ALA A 52 3.33 -15.71 5.53
N GLU A 53 3.40 -14.93 6.62
CA GLU A 53 2.33 -14.02 7.03
C GLU A 53 2.18 -12.85 6.06
N ALA A 54 3.30 -12.28 5.57
CA ALA A 54 3.28 -11.23 4.56
C ALA A 54 2.64 -11.71 3.25
N PHE A 55 2.99 -12.92 2.81
CA PHE A 55 2.35 -13.57 1.66
C PHE A 55 0.86 -13.75 1.87
N ALA A 56 0.46 -14.37 2.98
CA ALA A 56 -0.94 -14.64 3.26
C ALA A 56 -1.78 -13.35 3.34
N ALA A 57 -1.23 -12.27 3.90
CA ALA A 57 -1.91 -10.97 3.97
C ALA A 57 -2.15 -10.37 2.58
N LEU A 58 -1.15 -10.37 1.70
CA LEU A 58 -1.30 -9.88 0.32
C LEU A 58 -2.22 -10.78 -0.51
N GLU A 59 -2.11 -12.11 -0.38
CA GLU A 59 -3.02 -13.05 -1.05
C GLU A 59 -4.49 -12.84 -0.65
N HIS A 60 -4.74 -12.61 0.64
CA HIS A 60 -6.07 -12.32 1.13
C HIS A 60 -6.58 -10.99 0.56
N LEU A 61 -5.74 -9.96 0.56
CA LEU A 61 -6.05 -8.68 -0.07
C LEU A 61 -6.40 -8.85 -1.57
N MET A 62 -5.63 -9.63 -2.32
CA MET A 62 -5.86 -9.85 -3.77
C MET A 62 -7.19 -10.51 -4.07
N ARG A 63 -7.64 -11.44 -3.22
CA ARG A 63 -8.94 -12.10 -3.39
C ARG A 63 -10.13 -11.17 -3.18
N ASP A 64 -9.96 -10.12 -2.39
CA ASP A 64 -11.04 -9.24 -1.93
C ASP A 64 -10.84 -7.78 -2.37
N ILE A 65 -9.97 -7.53 -3.36
CA ILE A 65 -9.42 -6.20 -3.64
C ILE A 65 -10.50 -5.17 -3.98
N ASP A 66 -11.51 -5.55 -4.76
CA ASP A 66 -12.60 -4.66 -5.16
C ASP A 66 -13.47 -4.24 -3.96
N ALA A 67 -13.80 -5.19 -3.08
CA ALA A 67 -14.56 -4.92 -1.87
C ALA A 67 -13.77 -4.05 -0.88
N ILE A 68 -12.47 -4.28 -0.79
CA ILE A 68 -11.56 -3.50 0.05
C ILE A 68 -11.38 -2.10 -0.53
N LYS A 69 -11.28 -1.92 -1.85
CA LYS A 69 -11.16 -0.62 -2.52
C LYS A 69 -12.28 0.32 -2.10
N ALA A 70 -13.53 -0.11 -2.21
CA ALA A 70 -14.68 0.71 -1.84
C ALA A 70 -14.63 1.13 -0.35
N THR A 71 -14.28 0.20 0.53
CA THR A 71 -14.16 0.46 1.97
C THR A 71 -13.02 1.43 2.28
N ALA A 72 -11.87 1.28 1.62
CA ALA A 72 -10.71 2.14 1.80
C ALA A 72 -10.94 3.56 1.26
N VAL A 73 -11.58 3.71 0.09
CA VAL A 73 -11.97 5.01 -0.45
C VAL A 73 -12.91 5.74 0.50
N ASN A 74 -13.93 5.06 1.02
CA ASN A 74 -14.84 5.65 2.01
C ASN A 74 -14.11 6.14 3.26
N ALA A 75 -13.12 5.39 3.75
CA ALA A 75 -12.29 5.82 4.87
C ALA A 75 -11.45 7.06 4.53
N VAL A 76 -10.89 7.16 3.32
CA VAL A 76 -10.18 8.35 2.85
C VAL A 76 -11.11 9.56 2.77
N CYS A 77 -12.29 9.42 2.16
CA CYS A 77 -13.27 10.50 2.08
C CYS A 77 -13.70 10.98 3.48
N ALA A 78 -13.99 10.06 4.40
CA ALA A 78 -14.32 10.41 5.79
C ALA A 78 -13.16 11.13 6.50
N ALA A 79 -11.91 10.71 6.28
CA ALA A 79 -10.74 11.37 6.82
C ALA A 79 -10.53 12.78 6.22
N ARG A 80 -10.77 12.96 4.92
CA ARG A 80 -10.72 14.24 4.21
C ARG A 80 -11.76 15.22 4.77
N GLU A 81 -13.00 14.77 4.96
CA GLU A 81 -14.08 15.58 5.53
C GLU A 81 -13.77 16.02 6.97
N ALA A 82 -13.34 15.08 7.81
CA ALA A 82 -13.09 15.36 9.22
C ALA A 82 -11.88 16.28 9.47
N ARG A 83 -10.83 16.21 8.64
CA ARG A 83 -9.55 16.89 8.90
C ARG A 83 -9.25 18.08 8.00
N LEU A 84 -9.79 18.09 6.78
CA LEU A 84 -9.44 19.09 5.76
C LEU A 84 -10.62 19.99 5.37
N ASN A 85 -11.76 19.86 6.06
CA ASN A 85 -12.98 20.65 5.82
C ASN A 85 -13.44 20.62 4.35
N TRP A 86 -13.23 19.48 3.69
CA TRP A 86 -13.58 19.27 2.29
C TRP A 86 -15.06 18.88 2.14
N ARG A 87 -15.67 19.17 0.98
CA ARG A 87 -16.99 18.64 0.63
C ARG A 87 -16.87 17.16 0.22
N ALA A 88 -18.00 16.46 0.19
CA ALA A 88 -18.09 15.04 -0.19
C ALA A 88 -17.07 14.67 -1.28
N GLY A 89 -16.22 13.68 -0.96
CA GLY A 89 -15.14 13.26 -1.84
C GLY A 89 -15.63 12.61 -3.14
N PRO A 90 -14.74 12.45 -4.14
CA PRO A 90 -15.09 11.81 -5.41
C PRO A 90 -15.65 10.39 -5.24
N VAL A 91 -16.44 9.93 -6.20
CA VAL A 91 -17.00 8.57 -6.24
C VAL A 91 -15.89 7.52 -6.35
N VAL A 92 -16.16 6.27 -5.95
CA VAL A 92 -15.15 5.19 -5.87
C VAL A 92 -14.44 4.94 -7.20
N GLU A 93 -15.14 5.13 -8.31
CA GLU A 93 -14.64 4.96 -9.68
C GLU A 93 -13.54 5.97 -10.06
N ALA A 94 -13.47 7.12 -9.39
CA ALA A 94 -12.43 8.13 -9.59
C ALA A 94 -11.08 7.77 -8.92
N TRP A 95 -11.05 6.67 -8.17
CA TRP A 95 -9.87 6.21 -7.43
C TRP A 95 -9.28 4.96 -8.07
N SER A 96 -7.96 4.83 -8.05
CA SER A 96 -7.27 3.58 -8.33
C SER A 96 -6.42 3.14 -7.15
N ILE A 97 -6.24 1.83 -7.03
CA ILE A 97 -5.21 1.28 -6.19
C ILE A 97 -3.90 1.42 -6.97
N VAL A 98 -2.87 1.92 -6.32
CA VAL A 98 -1.55 2.12 -6.92
C VAL A 98 -0.47 1.30 -6.23
N GLU A 99 -0.72 0.86 -5.00
CA GLU A 99 0.23 0.09 -4.21
C GLU A 99 -0.52 -0.80 -3.20
N ALA A 100 -0.04 -2.02 -2.98
CA ALA A 100 -0.34 -2.81 -1.79
C ALA A 100 0.99 -3.18 -1.13
N ARG A 101 1.16 -2.79 0.15
CA ARG A 101 2.45 -2.93 0.83
C ARG A 101 2.35 -3.54 2.22
N ILE A 102 3.33 -4.35 2.57
CA ILE A 102 3.67 -4.74 3.93
C ILE A 102 4.81 -3.83 4.37
N ASP A 103 4.61 -3.05 5.44
CA ASP A 103 5.65 -2.17 5.99
C ASP A 103 6.68 -2.92 6.84
N ARG A 104 7.69 -2.19 7.34
CA ARG A 104 8.79 -2.75 8.15
C ARG A 104 8.32 -3.36 9.48
N GLU A 105 7.11 -3.03 9.92
CA GLU A 105 6.47 -3.54 11.14
C GLU A 105 5.47 -4.67 10.83
N GLY A 106 5.39 -5.11 9.58
CA GLY A 106 4.49 -6.17 9.13
C GLY A 106 3.04 -5.71 8.91
N ALA A 107 2.76 -4.41 8.92
CA ALA A 107 1.41 -3.90 8.71
C ALA A 107 1.06 -3.82 7.22
N LEU A 108 -0.18 -4.21 6.90
CA LEU A 108 -0.73 -4.09 5.55
C LEU A 108 -1.27 -2.68 5.29
N TRP A 109 -0.85 -2.09 4.19
CA TRP A 109 -1.29 -0.79 3.69
C TRP A 109 -1.73 -0.87 2.23
N LEU A 110 -2.77 -0.13 1.90
CA LEU A 110 -3.28 0.05 0.56
C LEU A 110 -3.07 1.50 0.11
N GLY A 111 -2.34 1.69 -0.97
CA GLY A 111 -2.14 2.98 -1.63
C GLY A 111 -3.26 3.26 -2.62
N LEU A 112 -3.91 4.40 -2.43
CA LEU A 112 -4.97 4.91 -3.30
C LEU A 112 -4.53 6.23 -3.94
N HIS A 113 -4.86 6.40 -5.22
CA HIS A 113 -4.67 7.63 -5.96
C HIS A 113 -5.99 8.06 -6.58
N GLU A 114 -6.26 9.36 -6.54
CA GLU A 114 -7.45 9.98 -7.11
C GLU A 114 -7.06 10.87 -8.28
N TYR A 115 -7.70 10.69 -9.44
CA TYR A 115 -7.27 11.33 -10.70
C TYR A 115 -8.03 12.61 -11.06
N GLU A 116 -9.11 12.96 -10.35
CA GLU A 116 -10.05 14.00 -10.81
C GLU A 116 -9.80 15.39 -10.22
N THR A 117 -9.43 15.49 -8.95
CA THR A 117 -9.45 16.75 -8.18
C THR A 117 -8.07 17.23 -7.73
N ASP A 118 -7.09 16.33 -7.62
CA ASP A 118 -5.71 16.67 -7.24
C ASP A 118 -4.78 15.58 -7.78
N GLU A 119 -3.95 15.92 -8.77
CA GLU A 119 -3.00 15.01 -9.42
C GLU A 119 -1.98 14.40 -8.43
N TYR A 120 -1.82 15.01 -7.25
CA TYR A 120 -0.97 14.56 -6.16
C TYR A 120 -1.74 13.91 -4.99
N SER A 121 -3.03 13.62 -5.15
CA SER A 121 -3.90 13.05 -4.10
C SER A 121 -3.63 11.56 -3.89
N ARG A 122 -2.52 11.25 -3.21
CA ARG A 122 -2.18 9.90 -2.78
C ARG A 122 -2.41 9.68 -1.29
N TRP A 123 -2.99 8.53 -0.99
CA TRP A 123 -3.39 8.15 0.36
C TRP A 123 -2.96 6.73 0.66
N LEU A 124 -2.55 6.49 1.91
CA LEU A 124 -2.26 5.17 2.43
C LEU A 124 -3.31 4.81 3.47
N VAL A 125 -3.91 3.63 3.31
CA VAL A 125 -4.93 3.09 4.21
C VAL A 125 -4.39 1.83 4.86
N ARG A 126 -4.19 1.86 6.18
CA ARG A 126 -3.80 0.66 6.94
C ARG A 126 -5.00 -0.24 7.13
N LEU A 127 -4.81 -1.52 6.88
CA LEU A 127 -5.85 -2.53 6.99
C LEU A 127 -5.58 -3.48 8.16
N SER A 128 -6.65 -3.85 8.86
CA SER A 128 -6.71 -5.02 9.72
C SER A 128 -7.76 -5.97 9.15
N GLY A 129 -7.29 -7.02 8.46
CA GLY A 129 -8.17 -7.78 7.56
C GLY A 129 -8.74 -6.88 6.47
N ARG A 130 -10.07 -6.77 6.40
CA ARG A 130 -10.78 -5.91 5.43
C ARG A 130 -11.11 -4.51 5.96
N GLN A 131 -10.79 -4.21 7.22
CA GLN A 131 -11.22 -2.98 7.88
C GLN A 131 -10.10 -1.93 7.85
N PRO A 132 -10.37 -0.72 7.34
CA PRO A 132 -9.49 0.43 7.50
C PRO A 132 -9.37 0.80 8.99
N ILE A 133 -8.14 0.87 9.48
CA ILE A 133 -7.86 1.27 10.87
C ILE A 133 -7.06 2.57 10.95
N GLN A 134 -6.41 2.98 9.87
CA GLN A 134 -5.66 4.22 9.80
C GLN A 134 -5.65 4.76 8.37
N VAL A 135 -5.73 6.07 8.22
CA VAL A 135 -5.59 6.78 6.94
C VAL A 135 -4.51 7.84 7.07
N ARG A 136 -3.60 7.89 6.11
CA ARG A 136 -2.53 8.89 5.98
C ARG A 136 -2.51 9.46 4.57
N ARG A 137 -2.25 10.77 4.46
CA ARG A 137 -1.87 11.37 3.18
C ARG A 137 -0.38 11.14 2.98
N THR A 138 0.05 10.79 1.78
CA THR A 138 1.49 10.77 1.46
C THR A 138 1.83 12.03 0.68
N ALA A 139 2.96 12.66 0.99
CA ALA A 139 3.54 13.65 0.09
C ALA A 139 3.91 12.96 -1.24
N ALA A 140 3.79 13.67 -2.35
CA ALA A 140 4.06 13.13 -3.68
C ALA A 140 5.52 12.65 -3.78
N LEU A 141 5.71 11.33 -4.00
CA LEU A 141 6.81 10.60 -4.68
C LEU A 141 8.30 11.02 -4.57
N GLU A 142 8.70 12.07 -3.87
CA GLU A 142 10.13 12.45 -3.73
C GLU A 142 10.80 11.86 -2.49
N MET A 143 10.06 11.29 -1.54
CA MET A 143 10.65 10.58 -0.41
C MET A 143 9.98 9.23 -0.22
N ARG A 144 10.48 8.22 -0.94
CA ARG A 144 10.29 6.81 -0.57
C ARG A 144 11.16 6.52 0.67
N GLY A 145 10.84 7.19 1.77
CA GLY A 145 11.34 6.96 3.13
C GLY A 145 10.31 6.19 3.96
N ASP A 146 10.73 5.76 5.14
CA ASP A 146 9.94 4.93 6.05
C ASP A 146 8.58 5.59 6.36
N PRO A 147 7.43 4.90 6.23
CA PRO A 147 6.15 5.43 6.71
C PRO A 147 6.14 5.69 8.22
N SER A 148 7.16 5.29 8.99
CA SER A 148 7.35 5.74 10.38
C SER A 148 7.77 7.22 10.51
N GLU A 149 8.25 7.87 9.45
CA GLU A 149 8.86 9.21 9.56
C GLU A 149 7.91 10.39 9.33
N GLU A 150 6.73 10.19 8.73
CA GLU A 150 5.73 11.27 8.59
C GLU A 150 4.41 10.91 9.28
N GLY A 151 4.51 10.77 10.61
CA GLY A 151 3.37 10.87 11.52
C GLY A 151 3.30 12.27 12.14
N LEU A 152 2.77 13.25 11.42
CA LEU A 152 2.30 14.49 12.07
C LEU A 152 1.00 14.17 12.82
N LEU A 153 1.18 13.78 14.08
CA LEU A 153 0.20 13.92 15.16
C LEU A 153 0.04 15.41 15.48
N VAL A 154 -1.04 16.05 15.01
CA VAL A 154 -1.94 16.91 15.81
C VAL A 154 -3.30 16.96 15.11
#